data_AF-A0A8K0N7P6-F1
#
_entry.id   AF-A0A8K0N7P6-F1
#
_cell.length_a   1.000
_cell.length_b   1.000
_cell.length_c   1.000
_cell.angle_alpha   90.00
_cell.angle_beta   90.00
_cell.angle_gamma   90.00
#
_symmetry.space_group_name_H-M   'P 1'
#
loop_
_entity.id
_entity.type
_entity.pdbx_description
1 polymer ?
#
loop_
_entity_poly.entity_id
_entity_poly.type
_entity_poly.pdbx_seq_one_letter_code
_entity_poly.pdbx_strand_id
1 'polypeptide(L)'
;MDRTLVFVYGTLKRDFPNYGLIEDLIRSGDASFVAAGRTATRLPLVVGPWGIPFLLPIPGSGRRVSGELFAVSACGLGRIDYLEGIGRGHYERLPVAVVPNSSGGEDGEEDDAAEAVEAEAYYAHRTYAAEMWRRSGEKGLRVYLEKDALGYVRPKDRQRDTTFLGQIQIFLASGED
;
A
#
# COMPACT_ATOMS: atom_id res chain seq x y z
N MET A 1 -18.27 17.65 6.42
CA MET A 1 -16.79 17.54 6.35
C MET A 1 -16.51 16.39 5.42
N ASP A 2 -15.96 16.70 4.26
CA ASP A 2 -15.72 15.69 3.23
C ASP A 2 -14.62 14.74 3.70
N ARG A 3 -14.89 13.44 3.61
CA ARG A 3 -13.94 12.37 3.93
C ARG A 3 -13.58 11.64 2.65
N THR A 4 -12.30 11.30 2.51
CA THR A 4 -11.77 10.49 1.43
C THR A 4 -11.63 9.05 1.93
N LEU A 5 -12.09 8.08 1.14
CA LEU A 5 -11.77 6.68 1.40
C LEU A 5 -10.32 6.41 1.01
N VAL A 6 -9.55 5.85 1.94
CA VAL A 6 -8.15 5.47 1.72
C VAL A 6 -8.02 3.97 1.92
N PHE A 7 -7.49 3.28 0.91
CA PHE A 7 -7.18 1.86 0.95
C PHE A 7 -5.72 1.63 1.32
N VAL A 8 -5.49 1.02 2.48
CA VAL A 8 -4.16 0.67 2.97
C VAL A 8 -3.93 -0.83 2.82
N TYR A 9 -2.80 -1.20 2.21
CA TYR A 9 -2.49 -2.59 1.85
C TYR A 9 -1.17 -3.09 2.49
N GLY A 10 -0.38 -2.18 3.05
CA GLY A 10 0.99 -2.42 3.52
C GLY A 10 1.19 -2.04 4.98
N THR A 11 2.23 -1.25 5.24
CA THR A 11 2.72 -0.95 6.60
C THR A 11 1.75 -0.12 7.47
N LEU A 12 0.76 0.52 6.83
CA LEU A 12 -0.30 1.29 7.49
C LEU A 12 -1.49 0.45 7.96
N LYS A 13 -1.53 -0.86 7.63
CA LYS A 13 -2.59 -1.76 8.12
C LYS A 13 -2.45 -2.02 9.62
N ARG A 14 -3.53 -2.46 10.27
CA ARG A 14 -3.51 -2.92 11.68
C ARG A 14 -2.38 -3.92 11.95
N ASP A 15 -1.73 -3.76 13.10
CA ASP A 15 -0.61 -4.57 13.58
C ASP A 15 0.70 -4.45 12.75
N PHE A 16 0.75 -3.54 11.78
CA PHE A 16 1.98 -3.25 11.01
C PHE A 16 2.71 -1.99 11.51
N PRO A 17 4.01 -1.82 11.17
CA PRO A 17 4.89 -0.85 11.82
C PRO A 17 4.48 0.63 11.77
N ASN A 18 3.67 1.04 10.78
CA ASN A 18 3.23 2.42 10.63
C ASN A 18 1.76 2.63 11.06
N TYR A 19 1.08 1.61 11.59
CA TYR A 19 -0.31 1.72 12.05
C TYR A 19 -0.52 2.79 13.12
N GLY A 20 0.51 3.11 13.91
CA GLY A 20 0.45 4.17 14.91
C GLY A 20 0.00 5.53 14.35
N LEU A 21 0.32 5.83 13.07
CA LEU A 21 -0.21 7.04 12.42
C LEU A 21 -1.73 6.97 12.25
N ILE A 22 -2.26 5.85 11.77
CA ILE A 22 -3.71 5.65 11.60
C ILE A 22 -4.41 5.69 12.95
N GLU A 23 -3.83 5.06 13.98
CA GLU A 23 -4.38 5.08 15.33
C GLU A 23 -4.43 6.51 15.91
N ASP A 24 -3.37 7.31 15.73
CA ASP A 24 -3.36 8.72 16.13
C ASP A 24 -4.44 9.53 15.39
N LEU A 25 -4.65 9.27 14.10
CA LEU A 25 -5.71 9.90 13.31
C LEU A 25 -7.11 9.49 13.76
N ILE A 26 -7.30 8.22 14.15
CA ILE A 26 -8.57 7.77 14.73
C ILE A 26 -8.82 8.48 16.05
N ARG A 27 -7.80 8.58 16.92
CA ARG A 27 -7.89 9.28 18.20
C ARG A 27 -8.20 10.77 18.06
N SER A 28 -7.71 11.44 17.01
CA SER A 28 -8.06 12.84 16.72
C SER A 28 -9.39 13.02 15.98
N GLY A 29 -10.06 11.93 15.60
CA GLY A 29 -11.30 11.96 14.81
C GLY A 29 -11.07 12.18 13.30
N ASP A 30 -9.83 12.19 12.85
CA ASP A 30 -9.43 12.39 11.44
C ASP A 30 -9.47 11.12 10.60
N ALA A 31 -9.59 9.93 11.21
CA ALA A 31 -9.76 8.67 10.51
C ALA A 31 -10.81 7.78 11.20
N SER A 32 -11.44 6.90 10.45
CA SER A 32 -12.29 5.83 10.98
C SER A 32 -12.21 4.62 10.08
N PHE A 33 -12.07 3.43 10.66
CA PHE A 33 -12.12 2.18 9.89
C PHE A 33 -13.51 2.02 9.26
N VAL A 34 -13.55 1.58 7.99
CA VAL A 34 -14.78 1.33 7.24
C VAL A 34 -14.98 -0.16 7.05
N ALA A 35 -14.05 -0.84 6.39
CA ALA A 35 -14.15 -2.27 6.08
C ALA A 35 -12.79 -2.87 5.71
N ALA A 36 -12.65 -4.18 5.86
CA ALA A 36 -11.61 -4.92 5.13
C ALA A 36 -12.07 -5.11 3.69
N GLY A 37 -11.15 -5.25 2.74
CA GLY A 37 -11.51 -5.39 1.34
C GLY A 37 -10.36 -5.85 0.47
N ARG A 38 -10.63 -5.94 -0.83
CA ARG A 38 -9.64 -6.24 -1.85
C ARG A 38 -9.80 -5.35 -3.07
N THR A 39 -8.72 -5.08 -3.79
CA THR A 39 -8.79 -4.34 -5.06
C THR A 39 -9.71 -5.07 -6.04
N ALA A 40 -10.57 -4.33 -6.74
CA ALA A 40 -11.48 -4.89 -7.74
C ALA A 40 -10.72 -5.47 -8.93
N THR A 41 -9.68 -4.76 -9.37
CA THR A 41 -8.76 -5.21 -10.41
C THR A 41 -7.52 -5.87 -9.80
N ARG A 42 -6.86 -6.70 -10.59
CA ARG A 42 -5.54 -7.23 -10.21
C ARG A 42 -4.50 -6.12 -10.31
N LEU A 43 -3.67 -6.02 -9.29
CA LEU A 43 -2.54 -5.10 -9.22
C LEU A 43 -1.32 -5.85 -8.67
N PRO A 44 -0.10 -5.54 -9.14
CA PRO A 44 1.10 -6.04 -8.50
C PRO A 44 1.32 -5.42 -7.13
N LEU A 45 1.47 -6.25 -6.10
CA LEU A 45 2.01 -5.86 -4.81
C LEU A 45 3.33 -6.59 -4.60
N VAL A 46 4.43 -5.87 -4.41
CA VAL A 46 5.77 -6.47 -4.27
C VAL A 46 6.48 -5.92 -3.03
N VAL A 47 7.52 -6.63 -2.58
CA VAL A 47 8.38 -6.20 -1.48
C VAL A 47 9.69 -5.68 -2.07
N GLY A 48 9.99 -4.41 -1.83
CA GLY A 48 11.20 -3.75 -2.30
C GLY A 48 12.28 -3.65 -1.21
N PRO A 49 13.19 -2.66 -1.33
CA PRO A 49 14.23 -2.43 -0.32
C PRO A 49 13.64 -2.29 1.08
N TRP A 50 14.37 -2.73 2.09
CA TRP A 50 13.98 -2.63 3.51
C TRP A 50 12.63 -3.26 3.84
N GLY A 51 12.21 -4.29 3.11
CA GLY A 51 10.94 -4.97 3.36
C GLY A 51 9.70 -4.10 3.09
N ILE A 52 9.84 -3.00 2.35
CA ILE A 52 8.73 -2.06 2.10
C ILE A 52 7.79 -2.63 1.03
N PRO A 53 6.46 -2.61 1.25
CA PRO A 53 5.49 -3.00 0.24
C PRO A 53 5.24 -1.89 -0.79
N PHE A 54 5.16 -2.28 -2.06
CA PHE A 54 4.90 -1.40 -3.20
C PHE A 54 3.74 -1.93 -4.03
N LEU A 55 2.63 -1.18 -4.08
CA LEU A 55 1.54 -1.41 -5.04
C LEU A 55 1.89 -0.72 -6.35
N LEU A 56 1.95 -1.45 -7.46
CA LEU A 56 2.39 -0.92 -8.75
C LEU A 56 1.18 -0.56 -9.62
N PRO A 57 1.18 0.59 -10.32
CA PRO A 57 0.07 1.04 -11.16
C PRO A 57 0.04 0.31 -12.51
N ILE A 58 -0.01 -1.03 -12.48
CA ILE A 58 -0.01 -1.92 -13.65
C ILE A 58 -1.27 -2.77 -13.59
N PRO A 59 -2.44 -2.21 -13.95
CA PRO A 59 -3.72 -2.89 -13.82
C PRO A 59 -3.77 -4.16 -14.69
N GLY A 60 -4.40 -5.20 -14.17
CA GLY A 60 -4.55 -6.50 -14.82
C GLY A 60 -3.46 -7.52 -14.48
N SER A 61 -2.31 -7.04 -13.98
CA SER A 61 -1.17 -7.85 -13.53
C SER A 61 -1.25 -8.21 -12.05
N GLY A 62 -0.48 -9.19 -11.59
CA GLY A 62 -0.42 -9.55 -10.17
C GLY A 62 -1.67 -10.26 -9.65
N ARG A 63 -2.22 -9.78 -8.53
CA ARG A 63 -3.35 -10.38 -7.80
C ARG A 63 -4.35 -9.30 -7.37
N ARG A 64 -5.58 -9.67 -7.00
CA ARG A 64 -6.44 -8.75 -6.23
C ARG A 64 -5.83 -8.60 -4.83
N VAL A 65 -5.48 -7.39 -4.44
CA VAL A 65 -4.69 -7.11 -3.24
C VAL A 65 -5.62 -6.88 -2.05
N SER A 66 -5.42 -7.61 -0.96
CA SER A 66 -6.19 -7.43 0.29
C SER A 66 -5.63 -6.31 1.16
N GLY A 67 -6.53 -5.54 1.77
CA GLY A 67 -6.20 -4.42 2.63
C GLY A 67 -7.40 -3.93 3.44
N GLU A 68 -7.30 -2.70 3.92
CA GLU A 68 -8.27 -2.07 4.80
C GLU A 68 -8.68 -0.70 4.26
N LEU A 69 -9.97 -0.38 4.33
CA LEU A 69 -10.54 0.90 3.98
C LEU A 69 -10.73 1.77 5.23
N PHE A 70 -10.28 3.01 5.15
CA PHE A 70 -10.49 4.03 6.17
C PHE A 70 -11.13 5.28 5.56
N ALA A 71 -12.05 5.91 6.26
CA ALA A 71 -12.58 7.23 5.90
C ALA A 71 -11.76 8.30 6.61
N VAL A 72 -11.01 9.09 5.84
CA VAL A 72 -9.99 10.02 6.34
C VAL A 72 -10.39 11.47 6.03
N SER A 73 -10.23 12.37 6.99
CA SER A 73 -10.40 13.81 6.81
C SER A 73 -9.31 14.40 5.91
N ALA A 74 -9.50 15.61 5.38
CA ALA A 74 -8.46 16.30 4.62
C ALA A 74 -7.16 16.51 5.42
N CYS A 75 -7.26 16.77 6.74
CA CYS A 75 -6.11 16.91 7.62
C CYS A 75 -5.35 15.58 7.77
N GLY A 76 -6.08 14.49 8.02
CA GLY A 76 -5.48 13.17 8.11
C GLY A 76 -4.81 12.73 6.82
N LEU A 77 -5.45 13.04 5.69
CA LEU A 77 -4.93 12.73 4.36
C LEU A 77 -3.57 13.40 4.11
N GLY A 78 -3.42 14.68 4.49
CA GLY A 78 -2.13 15.38 4.37
C GLY A 78 -1.01 14.78 5.24
N ARG A 79 -1.35 14.19 6.39
CA ARG A 79 -0.37 13.48 7.24
C ARG A 79 0.08 12.17 6.60
N ILE A 80 -0.83 11.43 5.97
CA ILE A 80 -0.49 10.20 5.25
C ILE A 80 0.36 10.54 4.01
N ASP A 81 0.00 11.58 3.24
CA ASP A 81 0.80 12.05 2.10
C ASP A 81 2.24 12.39 2.45
N TYR A 82 2.43 13.02 3.61
CA TYR A 82 3.76 13.35 4.12
C TYR A 82 4.57 12.10 4.45
N LEU A 83 3.96 11.11 5.11
CA LEU A 83 4.61 9.83 5.44
C LEU A 83 5.00 9.06 4.18
N GLU A 84 4.06 8.93 3.24
CA GLU A 84 4.24 8.21 1.97
C GLU A 84 5.11 8.98 0.97
N GLY A 85 5.48 10.23 1.29
CA GLY A 85 6.48 10.99 0.56
C GLY A 85 6.07 11.35 -0.86
N ILE A 86 4.80 11.69 -1.11
CA ILE A 86 4.31 12.09 -2.44
C ILE A 86 5.15 13.23 -3.01
N GLY A 87 5.38 14.28 -2.20
CA GLY A 87 6.20 15.43 -2.62
C GLY A 87 7.68 15.12 -2.84
N ARG A 88 8.13 13.90 -2.56
CA ARG A 88 9.51 13.41 -2.75
C ARG A 88 9.62 12.37 -3.86
N GLY A 89 8.51 12.08 -4.56
CA GLY A 89 8.45 11.05 -5.58
C GLY A 89 8.61 9.63 -5.03
N HIS A 90 8.32 9.41 -3.74
CA HIS A 90 8.35 8.07 -3.16
C HIS A 90 7.13 7.27 -3.63
N TYR A 91 5.92 7.79 -3.41
CA TYR A 91 4.67 7.19 -3.88
C TYR A 91 3.82 8.24 -4.61
N GLU A 92 2.80 7.78 -5.31
CA GLU A 92 1.75 8.62 -5.91
C GLU A 92 0.40 8.20 -5.33
N ARG A 93 -0.41 9.15 -4.87
CA ARG A 93 -1.78 8.84 -4.48
C ARG A 93 -2.66 8.85 -5.72
N LEU A 94 -3.28 7.71 -6.01
CA LEU A 94 -4.12 7.49 -7.18
C LEU A 94 -5.41 6.76 -6.79
N PRO A 95 -6.49 6.91 -7.58
CA PRO A 95 -7.73 6.16 -7.37
C PRO A 95 -7.53 4.64 -7.44
N VAL A 96 -8.34 3.92 -6.66
CA VAL A 96 -8.44 2.47 -6.65
C VAL A 96 -9.87 2.05 -6.35
N ALA A 97 -10.41 1.17 -7.19
CA ALA A 97 -11.68 0.50 -6.92
C ALA A 97 -11.43 -0.66 -5.95
N VAL A 98 -12.18 -0.70 -4.85
CA VAL A 98 -12.06 -1.72 -3.79
C VAL A 98 -13.40 -2.39 -3.59
N VAL A 99 -13.40 -3.72 -3.57
CA VAL A 99 -14.56 -4.52 -3.17
C VAL A 99 -14.46 -4.74 -1.66
N PRO A 100 -15.34 -4.14 -0.84
CA PRO A 100 -15.37 -4.41 0.60
C PRO A 100 -15.76 -5.86 0.87
N ASN A 101 -15.18 -6.48 1.90
CA ASN A 101 -15.56 -7.83 2.30
C ASN A 101 -16.95 -7.78 2.96
N SER A 102 -17.88 -8.58 2.44
CA SER A 102 -19.14 -8.91 3.14
C SER A 102 -18.78 -9.50 4.51
N SER A 103 -19.37 -8.99 5.60
CA SER A 103 -19.14 -9.51 6.95
C SER A 103 -19.56 -11.00 7.02
N GLY A 104 -18.60 -11.94 6.96
CA GLY A 104 -18.87 -13.36 7.26
C GLY A 104 -18.17 -14.45 6.45
N GLY A 105 -17.25 -14.15 5.52
CA GLY A 105 -16.56 -15.20 4.73
C GLY A 105 -15.07 -15.28 4.99
N GLU A 106 -14.64 -16.25 5.80
CA GLU A 106 -13.25 -16.74 5.79
C GLU A 106 -13.03 -17.52 4.48
N ASP A 107 -11.99 -17.14 3.73
CA ASP A 107 -11.43 -17.86 2.58
C ASP A 107 -12.46 -18.46 1.58
N GLY A 108 -13.13 -17.60 0.82
CA GLY A 108 -14.01 -18.01 -0.29
C GLY A 108 -13.82 -17.16 -1.55
N GLU A 109 -13.75 -17.83 -2.69
CA GLU A 109 -13.68 -17.25 -4.04
C GLU A 109 -14.85 -16.28 -4.32
N GLU A 110 -14.55 -15.24 -5.10
CA GLU A 110 -15.48 -14.55 -6.01
C GLU A 110 -16.92 -14.23 -5.52
N ASP A 111 -17.06 -13.51 -4.39
CA ASP A 111 -18.17 -12.55 -4.29
C ASP A 111 -17.89 -11.37 -5.24
N ASP A 112 -18.08 -11.59 -6.55
CA ASP A 112 -18.04 -10.56 -7.61
C ASP A 112 -19.35 -9.75 -7.67
N ALA A 113 -20.29 -10.03 -6.75
CA ALA A 113 -21.58 -9.32 -6.65
C ALA A 113 -21.53 -8.07 -5.76
N ALA A 114 -20.49 -7.90 -4.93
CA ALA A 114 -20.34 -6.71 -4.09
C ALA A 114 -19.85 -5.53 -4.93
N GLU A 115 -20.58 -4.41 -4.87
CA GLU A 115 -20.25 -3.20 -5.62
C GLU A 115 -18.91 -2.63 -5.13
N ALA A 116 -18.00 -2.36 -6.09
CA ALA A 116 -16.73 -1.73 -5.78
C ALA A 116 -16.95 -0.26 -5.39
N VAL A 117 -16.24 0.18 -4.36
CA VAL A 117 -16.21 1.58 -3.94
C VAL A 117 -14.92 2.24 -4.44
N GLU A 118 -15.03 3.49 -4.86
CA GLU A 118 -13.87 4.31 -5.22
C GLU A 118 -13.15 4.79 -3.95
N ALA A 119 -11.84 4.56 -3.90
CA ALA A 119 -10.95 4.98 -2.83
C ALA A 119 -9.63 5.50 -3.40
N GLU A 120 -8.77 6.04 -2.54
CA GLU A 120 -7.40 6.43 -2.87
C GLU A 120 -6.42 5.39 -2.31
N ALA A 121 -5.37 5.07 -3.05
CA ALA A 121 -4.24 4.29 -2.55
C ALA A 121 -2.91 4.92 -2.95
N TYR A 122 -1.86 4.58 -2.21
CA TYR A 122 -0.50 5.03 -2.48
C TYR A 122 0.19 4.01 -3.37
N TYR A 123 0.45 4.35 -4.63
CA TYR A 123 1.15 3.50 -5.58
C TYR A 123 2.63 3.85 -5.63
N ALA A 124 3.47 2.86 -5.91
CA ALA A 124 4.87 3.08 -6.26
C ALA A 124 4.96 4.13 -7.37
N HIS A 125 5.89 5.07 -7.22
CA HIS A 125 6.03 6.16 -8.17
C HIS A 125 6.37 5.63 -9.57
N ARG A 126 5.71 6.20 -10.59
CA ARG A 126 5.79 5.76 -11.99
C ARG A 126 7.21 5.66 -12.56
N THR A 127 8.16 6.40 -12.00
CA THR A 127 9.56 6.43 -12.46
C THR A 127 10.31 5.13 -12.22
N TYR A 128 9.86 4.29 -11.27
CA TYR A 128 10.54 3.04 -10.95
C TYR A 128 9.61 1.83 -10.89
N ALA A 129 8.28 2.02 -10.91
CA ALA A 129 7.32 0.95 -10.74
C ALA A 129 7.44 -0.19 -11.78
N ALA A 130 7.67 0.14 -13.06
CA ALA A 130 7.80 -0.87 -14.11
C ALA A 130 9.03 -1.77 -13.93
N GLU A 131 10.17 -1.19 -13.52
CA GLU A 131 11.39 -1.94 -13.26
C GLU A 131 11.27 -2.79 -12.00
N MET A 132 10.58 -2.26 -10.98
CA MET A 132 10.28 -3.01 -9.77
C MET A 132 9.42 -4.26 -10.06
N TRP A 133 8.51 -4.18 -11.04
CA TRP A 133 7.73 -5.34 -11.48
C TRP A 133 8.57 -6.40 -12.20
N ARG A 134 9.46 -5.96 -13.11
CA ARG A 134 10.38 -6.87 -13.80
C ARG A 134 11.28 -7.60 -12.82
N ARG A 135 11.89 -6.86 -11.89
CA ARG A 135 12.76 -7.41 -10.85
C ARG A 135 12.07 -8.47 -9.99
N SER A 136 10.77 -8.32 -9.71
CA SER A 136 10.05 -9.32 -8.91
C SER A 136 9.73 -10.61 -9.70
N GLY A 137 10.24 -10.75 -10.92
CA GLY A 137 9.93 -11.85 -11.83
C GLY A 137 8.46 -11.88 -12.22
N GLU A 138 7.81 -10.70 -12.23
CA GLU A 138 6.38 -10.53 -12.47
C GLU A 138 5.50 -11.37 -11.52
N LYS A 139 5.97 -11.56 -10.29
CA LYS A 139 5.22 -12.19 -9.20
C LYS A 139 4.93 -11.16 -8.13
N GLY A 140 3.66 -11.14 -7.71
CA GLY A 140 3.14 -10.22 -6.70
C GLY A 140 2.39 -10.95 -5.60
N LEU A 141 2.38 -10.35 -4.42
CA LEU A 141 1.65 -10.80 -3.25
C LEU A 141 0.15 -10.55 -3.41
N ARG A 142 -0.66 -11.44 -2.81
CA ARG A 142 -2.10 -11.19 -2.60
C ARG A 142 -2.34 -10.27 -1.41
N VAL A 143 -1.49 -10.36 -0.39
CA VAL A 143 -1.61 -9.63 0.86
C VAL A 143 -0.22 -9.50 1.46
N TYR A 144 0.10 -8.32 2.01
CA TYR A 144 1.31 -8.13 2.81
C TYR A 144 1.09 -8.68 4.21
N LEU A 145 1.83 -9.71 4.60
CA LEU A 145 1.70 -10.42 5.87
C LEU A 145 2.86 -10.11 6.81
N GLU A 146 2.74 -10.53 8.07
CA GLU A 146 3.80 -10.38 9.07
C GLU A 146 5.14 -10.98 8.61
N LYS A 147 5.12 -12.16 7.95
CA LYS A 147 6.32 -12.78 7.38
C LYS A 147 7.03 -11.89 6.35
N ASP A 148 6.27 -11.08 5.61
CA ASP A 148 6.79 -10.16 4.60
C ASP A 148 7.33 -8.88 5.28
N ALA A 149 6.83 -8.56 6.49
CA ALA A 149 7.27 -7.45 7.32
C ALA A 149 8.46 -7.77 8.23
N LEU A 150 8.89 -9.04 8.35
CA LEU A 150 10.07 -9.42 9.15
C LEU A 150 11.35 -8.69 8.71
N GLY A 151 11.46 -8.37 7.41
CA GLY A 151 12.59 -7.60 6.86
C GLY A 151 12.38 -6.08 6.88
N TYR A 152 11.30 -5.57 7.49
CA TYR A 152 10.97 -4.15 7.44
C TYR A 152 11.94 -3.30 8.26
N VAL A 153 12.63 -2.36 7.60
CA VAL A 153 13.52 -1.40 8.27
C VAL A 153 12.83 -0.04 8.36
N ARG A 154 12.59 0.41 9.60
CA ARG A 154 11.99 1.73 9.87
C ARG A 154 12.90 2.85 9.35
N PRO A 155 12.35 3.98 8.89
CA PRO A 155 13.16 5.09 8.36
C PRO A 155 14.31 5.54 9.26
N LYS A 156 14.12 5.55 10.59
CA LYS A 156 15.16 5.92 11.56
C LYS A 156 16.33 4.93 11.66
N ASP A 157 16.09 3.68 11.29
CA ASP A 157 17.02 2.55 11.39
C ASP A 157 17.71 2.26 10.04
N ARG A 158 17.31 2.97 8.95
CA ARG A 158 17.92 2.85 7.63
C ARG A 158 19.29 3.52 7.63
N GLN A 159 20.28 2.87 7.02
CA GLN A 159 21.58 3.48 6.77
C GLN A 159 21.36 4.76 5.93
N ARG A 160 22.06 5.84 6.31
CA ARG A 160 21.90 7.18 5.73
C ARG A 160 22.90 7.46 4.61
N ASP A 161 23.48 6.41 4.05
CA ASP A 161 24.45 6.47 2.97
C ASP A 161 23.82 6.92 1.65
N THR A 162 22.51 6.77 1.48
CA THR A 162 21.79 7.17 0.27
C THR A 162 20.31 7.46 0.52
N THR A 163 19.65 8.06 -0.47
CA THR A 163 18.25 8.47 -0.42
C THR A 163 17.32 7.27 -0.63
N PHE A 164 16.02 7.45 -0.36
CA PHE A 164 15.01 6.44 -0.69
C PHE A 164 15.07 6.03 -2.16
N LEU A 165 15.09 7.00 -3.08
CA LEU A 165 15.17 6.73 -4.51
C LEU A 165 16.51 6.11 -4.92
N GLY A 166 17.62 6.52 -4.29
CA GLY A 166 18.91 5.89 -4.52
C GLY A 166 18.93 4.42 -4.12
N GLN A 167 18.24 4.07 -3.02
CA GLN A 167 18.12 2.68 -2.56
C GLN A 167 17.19 1.86 -3.44
N ILE A 168 16.15 2.48 -4.00
CA ILE A 168 15.35 1.85 -5.06
C ILE A 168 16.25 1.53 -6.25
N GLN A 169 17.08 2.47 -6.71
CA GLN A 169 17.99 2.22 -7.84
C GLN A 169 19.00 1.10 -7.55
N ILE A 170 19.62 1.09 -6.37
CA ILE A 170 20.55 0.03 -5.95
C ILE A 170 19.83 -1.33 -5.91
N PHE A 171 18.63 -1.36 -5.35
CA PHE A 171 17.83 -2.57 -5.33
C PHE A 171 17.52 -3.03 -6.76
N LEU A 172 17.05 -2.16 -7.64
CA LEU A 172 16.75 -2.52 -9.02
C LEU A 172 17.95 -3.11 -9.77
N ALA A 173 19.15 -2.54 -9.57
CA ALA A 173 20.38 -3.01 -10.20
C ALA A 173 20.93 -4.34 -9.65
N SER A 174 20.62 -4.71 -8.40
CA SER A 174 21.23 -5.87 -7.71
C SER A 174 20.50 -7.19 -7.96
N GLY A 175 20.00 -7.44 -9.16
CA GLY A 175 19.33 -8.71 -9.49
C GLY A 175 19.22 -8.95 -10.98
N GLU A 176 20.21 -8.43 -11.70
CA GLU A 176 20.67 -9.03 -12.92
C GLU A 176 21.62 -10.18 -12.53
N ASP A 177 21.06 -11.36 -12.27
CA ASP A 177 21.78 -12.64 -12.20
C ASP A 177 20.93 -13.75 -12.82
#